data_AF-A0A508ZII2-F1
#
_entry.id   AF-A0A508ZII2-F1
#
_cell.length_a   1.000
_cell.length_b   1.000
_cell.length_c   1.000
_cell.angle_alpha   90.00
_cell.angle_beta   90.00
_cell.angle_gamma   90.00
#
_symmetry.space_group_name_H-M   'P 1'
#
loop_
_entity.id
_entity.type
_entity.pdbx_description
1 polymer ?
#
loop_
_entity_poly.entity_id
_entity_poly.type
_entity_poly.pdbx_seq_one_letter_code
_entity_poly.pdbx_strand_id
1 'polypeptide(L)' 'MAQVPAGKNRSGQLSKQTGDAWENQARRWLEGQGLRFIAANARERGGEIDLIMRDGTVTVFIEVR' A
#
# COMPACT_ATOMS: atom_id res chain seq x y z
N MET A 1 19.61 13.85 -8.44
CA MET A 1 18.80 13.96 -7.21
C MET A 1 17.50 14.67 -7.59
N ALA A 2 16.45 13.93 -7.97
CA ALA A 2 15.17 14.54 -8.38
C ALA A 2 14.23 14.56 -7.18
N GLN A 3 13.81 15.75 -6.77
CA GLN A 3 12.93 16.00 -5.64
C GLN A 3 11.48 15.95 -6.14
N VAL A 4 10.73 14.92 -5.74
CA VAL A 4 9.30 14.78 -6.07
C VAL A 4 8.47 15.56 -5.05
N PRO A 5 7.59 16.49 -5.47
CA PRO A 5 6.76 17.24 -4.54
C PRO A 5 5.57 16.38 -4.07
N ALA A 6 5.39 16.27 -2.75
CA ALA A 6 4.23 15.62 -2.14
C ALA A 6 2.97 16.48 -2.38
N GLY A 7 2.13 16.04 -3.32
CA GLY A 7 0.81 16.62 -3.57
C GLY A 7 -0.15 16.38 -2.39
N LYS A 8 -0.96 17.38 -2.07
CA LYS A 8 -1.96 17.36 -0.98
C LYS A 8 -2.91 16.16 -1.08
N ASN A 9 -2.94 15.33 -0.04
CA ASN A 9 -3.96 14.28 0.19
C ASN A 9 -5.37 14.87 0.10
N ARG A 10 -6.08 14.55 -0.98
CA ARG A 10 -7.51 14.82 -1.17
C ARG A 10 -8.18 13.64 -1.85
N SER A 11 -8.47 12.58 -1.10
CA SER A 11 -9.48 11.60 -1.51
C SER A 11 -9.75 10.58 -0.41
N GLY A 12 -11.02 10.50 0.00
CA GLY A 12 -11.58 9.26 0.54
C GLY A 12 -11.42 9.04 2.03
N GLN A 13 -12.14 9.82 2.84
CA GLN A 13 -12.45 9.42 4.23
C GLN A 13 -13.46 8.27 4.21
N LEU A 14 -13.11 7.14 3.60
CA LEU A 14 -13.79 5.87 3.81
C LEU A 14 -13.46 5.44 5.25
N SER A 15 -14.47 4.95 5.98
CA SER A 15 -14.28 4.43 7.33
C SER A 15 -13.11 3.45 7.34
N LYS A 16 -12.19 3.56 8.30
CA LYS A 16 -10.99 2.69 8.42
C LYS A 16 -11.33 1.20 8.26
N GLN A 17 -12.50 0.77 8.75
CA GLN A 17 -12.97 -0.62 8.61
C GLN A 17 -13.24 -1.05 7.16
N THR A 18 -13.69 -0.13 6.31
CA THR A 18 -13.87 -0.39 4.87
C THR A 18 -12.50 -0.46 4.17
N GLY A 19 -11.56 0.42 4.54
CA GLY A 19 -10.17 0.39 4.03
C GLY A 19 -9.48 -0.95 4.30
N ASP A 20 -9.51 -1.43 5.54
CA ASP A 20 -8.88 -2.69 5.93
C ASP A 20 -9.41 -3.90 5.12
N ALA A 21 -10.70 -3.91 4.78
CA ALA A 21 -11.30 -4.98 3.99
C ALA A 21 -10.77 -4.99 2.55
N TRP A 22 -10.65 -3.82 1.92
CA TRP A 22 -10.12 -3.68 0.57
C TRP A 22 -8.62 -3.98 0.51
N GLU A 23 -7.85 -3.53 1.51
CA GLU A 23 -6.43 -3.87 1.64
C GLU A 23 -6.23 -5.39 1.74
N ASN A 24 -7.04 -6.06 2.56
CA ASN A 24 -6.97 -7.51 2.70
C ASN A 24 -7.35 -8.24 1.41
N GLN A 25 -8.35 -7.74 0.68
CA GLN A 25 -8.74 -8.32 -0.61
C GLN A 25 -7.64 -8.15 -1.65
N ALA A 26 -7.07 -6.94 -1.75
CA ALA A 26 -5.96 -6.63 -2.65
C ALA A 26 -4.75 -7.51 -2.34
N ARG A 27 -4.39 -7.62 -1.05
CA ARG A 27 -3.30 -8.50 -0.59
C ARG A 27 -3.50 -9.93 -1.07
N ARG A 28 -4.65 -10.54 -0.82
CA ARG A 28 -4.91 -11.94 -1.21
C ARG A 28 -4.82 -12.14 -2.71
N TRP A 29 -5.35 -11.19 -3.48
CA TRP A 29 -5.28 -11.24 -4.93
C TRP A 29 -3.81 -11.18 -5.40
N LEU A 30 -3.01 -10.26 -4.86
CA LEU A 30 -1.59 -10.10 -5.18
C LEU A 30 -0.74 -11.31 -4.76
N GLU A 31 -1.02 -11.88 -3.59
CA GLU A 31 -0.41 -13.14 -3.15
C GLU A 31 -0.71 -14.27 -4.16
N GLY A 32 -1.95 -14.34 -4.67
CA GLY A 32 -2.33 -15.25 -5.73
C GLY A 32 -1.65 -14.99 -7.08
N GLN A 33 -1.18 -13.76 -7.35
CA GLN A 33 -0.36 -13.44 -8.51
C GLN A 33 1.13 -13.74 -8.32
N GLY A 34 1.53 -14.27 -7.15
CA GLY A 34 2.91 -14.65 -6.85
C GLY A 34 3.72 -13.61 -6.07
N LEU A 35 3.12 -12.48 -5.71
CA LEU A 35 3.79 -11.50 -4.84
C LEU A 35 3.85 -12.04 -3.40
N ARG A 36 4.96 -11.77 -2.71
CA ARG A 36 5.13 -12.13 -1.30
C ARG A 36 4.83 -10.94 -0.42
N PHE A 37 3.91 -11.11 0.53
CA PHE A 37 3.59 -10.08 1.51
C PHE A 37 4.78 -9.75 2.41
N ILE A 38 5.03 -8.46 2.65
CA ILE A 38 6.04 -7.97 3.61
C ILE A 38 5.36 -7.28 4.79
N ALA A 39 4.54 -6.26 4.53
CA ALA A 39 3.88 -5.47 5.57
C ALA A 39 2.58 -4.83 5.03
N ALA A 40 1.68 -4.49 5.95
CA ALA A 40 0.49 -3.69 5.67
C ALA A 40 0.44 -2.50 6.64
N ASN A 41 -0.27 -1.43 6.28
CA ASN A 41 -0.43 -0.22 7.11
C ASN A 41 0.92 0.31 7.63
N ALA A 42 1.94 0.31 6.77
CA ALA A 42 3.28 0.72 7.13
C ALA A 42 3.33 2.24 7.30
N ARG A 43 3.67 2.71 8.50
CA ARG A 43 3.74 4.14 8.82
C ARG A 43 5.16 4.55 9.14
N GLU A 44 5.58 5.66 8.55
CA GLU A 44 6.86 6.27 8.86
C GLU A 44 6.75 7.79 8.87
N ARG A 45 7.81 8.51 9.28
CA ARG A 45 7.77 9.97 9.42
C ARG A 45 7.31 10.73 8.16
N GLY A 46 7.44 10.12 6.99
CA GLY A 46 7.09 10.70 5.69
C GLY A 46 5.69 10.36 5.16
N GLY A 47 4.93 9.47 5.81
CA GLY A 47 3.61 9.05 5.33
C GLY A 47 3.26 7.61 5.71
N GLU A 48 2.15 7.13 5.15
CA GLU A 48 1.70 5.74 5.28
C GLU A 48 1.62 5.06 3.91
N ILE A 49 1.83 3.74 3.89
CA ILE A 49 1.68 2.88 2.73
C ILE A 49 0.82 1.69 3.12
N ASP A 50 -0.21 1.42 2.32
CA ASP A 50 -1.21 0.39 2.61
C ASP A 50 -0.60 -1.01 2.57
N LEU A 51 0.15 -1.36 1.52
CA LEU A 51 0.81 -2.65 1.36
C LEU A 51 2.25 -2.53 0.85
N ILE A 52 3.13 -3.34 1.41
CA ILE A 52 4.49 -3.58 0.93
C ILE A 52 4.61 -5.07 0.57
N MET A 53 5.02 -5.35 -0.66
CA MET A 53 5.17 -6.71 -1.18
C MET A 53 6.49 -6.91 -1.91
N ARG A 54 6.81 -8.15 -2.25
CA ARG A 54 8.00 -8.55 -3.00
C ARG A 54 7.64 -9.36 -4.24
N ASP A 55 8.20 -8.95 -5.36
CA ASP A 55 8.21 -9.73 -6.61
C ASP A 55 9.67 -10.09 -6.94
N GLY A 56 10.04 -11.35 -6.70
CA GLY A 56 11.43 -11.80 -6.81
C GLY A 56 12.37 -10.98 -5.90
N THR A 57 13.21 -10.15 -6.51
CA THR A 57 14.17 -9.25 -5.84
C THR A 57 13.66 -7.81 -5.70
N VAL A 58 12.50 -7.49 -6.28
CA VAL A 58 11.92 -6.15 -6.31
C VAL A 58 11.00 -5.95 -5.11
N THR A 59 11.14 -4.81 -4.44
CA THR A 59 10.19 -4.38 -3.40
C THR A 59 9.15 -3.46 -4.03
N VAL A 60 7.87 -3.78 -3.84
CA VAL A 60 6.72 -3.09 -4.44
C VAL A 60 5.93 -2.41 -3.34
N PHE A 61 5.68 -1.12 -3.50
CA PHE A 61 4.85 -0.30 -2.62
C PHE A 61 3.49 -0.05 -3.29
N ILE A 62 2.40 -0.26 -2.57
CA ILE A 62 1.05 -0.31 -3.15
C ILE A 62 0.10 0.54 -2.30
N GLU A 63 -0.58 1.49 -2.95
CA GLU A 63 -1.78 2.17 -2.42
C GLU A 63 -3.04 1.47 -2.95
N VAL A 64 -4.01 1.25 -2.07
CA VAL A 64 -5.33 0.69 -2.37
C VAL A 64 -6.35 1.82 -2.36
N ARG A 65 -7.24 1.85 -3.37
CA ARG A 65 -8.22 2.92 -3.59
C ARG A 65 -9.62 2.38 -3.85
#